data_AF-A0A699SHH8-F1
#
_entry.id   AF-A0A699SHH8-F1
#
_cell.length_a   1.000
_cell.length_b   1.000
_cell.length_c   1.000
_cell.angle_alpha   90.00
_cell.angle_beta   90.00
_cell.angle_gamma   90.00
#
_symmetry.space_group_name_H-M   'P 1'
#
loop_
_entity.id
_entity.type
_entity.pdbx_description
1 polymer ?
#
loop_
_entity_poly.entity_id
_entity_poly.type
_entity_poly.pdbx_seq_one_letter_code
_entity_poly.pdbx_strand_id
1 'polypeptide(L)'
;MCDASDFAVGAVLGQRIEKHFRPIHYASKMMNQAKANYTTTKKEMLAVVYAFEEFRLYLIMNKSIFYTDHSALKYLFAKIDMKARLVRWILLLQEFEFKVIDTRGAENYAADHLSRLEN
;
A
#
# COMPACT_ATOMS: atom_id res chain seq x y z
N MET A 1 -0.82 2.58 -5.84
CA MET A 1 -1.33 3.52 -4.82
C MET A 1 -2.10 2.71 -3.80
N CYS A 2 -1.95 2.99 -2.51
CA CYS A 2 -2.79 2.38 -1.48
C CYS A 2 -3.00 3.37 -0.33
N ASP A 3 -4.00 3.10 0.48
CA ASP A 3 -4.33 3.86 1.67
C ASP A 3 -5.03 2.96 2.70
N ALA A 4 -4.98 3.36 3.97
CA ALA A 4 -5.60 2.63 5.06
C ALA A 4 -6.42 3.55 5.96
N SER A 5 -7.67 3.19 6.20
CA SER A 5 -8.51 3.82 7.22
C SER A 5 -8.58 2.96 8.48
N ASP A 6 -9.42 3.38 9.44
CA ASP A 6 -9.72 2.59 10.63
C ASP A 6 -10.57 1.34 10.31
N PHE A 7 -11.24 1.32 9.15
CA PHE A 7 -12.24 0.31 8.80
C PHE A 7 -11.81 -0.57 7.63
N ALA A 8 -11.07 -0.03 6.66
CA ALA A 8 -10.71 -0.74 5.45
C ALA A 8 -9.34 -0.32 4.90
N VAL A 9 -8.79 -1.18 4.04
CA VAL A 9 -7.64 -0.87 3.19
C VAL A 9 -8.11 -0.72 1.75
N GLY A 10 -7.57 0.26 1.04
CA GLY A 10 -7.82 0.52 -0.37
C GLY A 10 -6.53 0.46 -1.17
N ALA A 11 -6.59 -0.07 -2.38
CA ALA A 11 -5.46 -0.18 -3.28
C ALA A 11 -5.90 0.00 -4.74
N VAL A 12 -5.06 0.71 -5.50
CA VAL A 12 -5.27 0.95 -6.93
C VAL A 12 -3.98 0.66 -7.69
N LEU A 13 -4.09 -0.24 -8.65
CA LEU A 13 -3.09 -0.51 -9.68
C LEU A 13 -3.43 0.32 -10.92
N GLY A 14 -2.43 0.95 -11.50
CA GLY A 14 -2.60 1.69 -12.75
C GLY A 14 -1.28 1.95 -13.43
N GLN A 15 -1.38 2.38 -14.69
CA GLN A 15 -0.24 2.80 -15.50
C GLN A 15 -0.23 4.32 -15.61
N ARG A 16 0.97 4.89 -15.60
CA ARG A 16 1.14 6.31 -15.91
C ARG A 16 1.46 6.44 -17.40
N ILE A 17 0.53 6.97 -18.17
CA ILE A 17 0.71 7.27 -19.59
C ILE A 17 0.81 8.78 -19.71
N GLU A 18 1.99 9.27 -20.11
CA GLU A 18 2.35 10.68 -20.06
C GLU A 18 2.19 11.27 -18.63
N LYS A 19 1.28 12.22 -18.45
CA LYS A 19 0.97 12.84 -17.16
C LYS A 19 -0.22 12.22 -16.45
N HIS A 20 -0.94 11.31 -17.11
CA HIS A 20 -2.21 10.79 -16.62
C HIS A 20 -2.03 9.41 -15.99
N PHE A 21 -2.55 9.25 -14.77
CA PHE A 21 -2.68 7.95 -14.15
C PHE A 21 -3.95 7.27 -14.68
N ARG A 22 -3.79 6.09 -15.29
CA ARG A 22 -4.87 5.27 -15.82
C ARG A 22 -5.03 4.02 -14.95
N PRO A 23 -6.10 3.95 -14.14
CA PRO A 23 -6.38 2.80 -13.30
C PRO A 23 -6.63 1.55 -14.15
N ILE A 24 -6.07 0.42 -13.71
CA ILE A 24 -6.24 -0.90 -14.29
C ILE A 24 -7.10 -1.76 -13.37
N HIS A 25 -6.85 -1.70 -12.06
CA HIS A 25 -7.55 -2.50 -11.08
C HIS A 25 -7.70 -1.76 -9.75
N TYR A 26 -8.88 -1.84 -9.17
CA TYR A 26 -9.22 -1.33 -7.85
C TYR A 26 -9.46 -2.50 -6.92
N ALA A 27 -8.98 -2.41 -5.69
CA ALA A 27 -9.20 -3.43 -4.69
C ALA A 27 -9.36 -2.78 -3.32
N SER A 28 -10.30 -3.28 -2.52
CA SER A 28 -10.49 -2.86 -1.14
C SER A 28 -10.82 -4.06 -0.27
N LYS A 29 -10.51 -3.95 1.02
CA LYS A 29 -10.76 -5.01 1.99
C LYS A 29 -11.05 -4.44 3.37
N MET A 30 -12.16 -4.87 3.96
CA MET A 30 -12.48 -4.51 5.33
C MET A 30 -11.48 -5.10 6.32
N MET A 31 -11.13 -4.30 7.33
CA MET A 31 -10.31 -4.71 8.45
C MET A 31 -11.15 -5.55 9.43
N ASN A 32 -10.52 -6.54 10.05
CA ASN A 32 -11.09 -7.19 11.22
C ASN A 32 -10.75 -6.39 12.48
N GLN A 33 -11.45 -6.66 13.59
CA GLN A 33 -11.26 -5.93 14.85
C GLN A 33 -9.80 -5.87 15.31
N ALA A 34 -9.05 -6.97 15.12
CA ALA A 34 -7.64 -7.03 15.50
C ALA A 34 -6.76 -6.08 14.68
N LYS A 35 -7.03 -5.93 13.37
CA LYS A 35 -6.30 -5.04 12.45
C LYS A 35 -6.74 -3.58 12.59
N ALA A 36 -8.02 -3.34 12.89
CA ALA A 36 -8.54 -2.00 13.20
C ALA A 36 -7.84 -1.37 14.41
N ASN A 37 -7.38 -2.17 15.37
CA ASN A 37 -6.61 -1.70 16.54
C ASN A 37 -5.12 -1.46 16.27
N TYR A 38 -4.65 -1.57 15.01
CA TYR A 38 -3.25 -1.28 14.69
C TYR A 38 -2.97 0.23 14.71
N THR A 39 -1.73 0.59 15.04
CA THR A 39 -1.23 1.97 14.89
C THR A 39 -1.28 2.38 13.43
N THR A 40 -1.43 3.67 13.12
CA THR A 40 -1.53 4.20 11.75
C THR A 40 -0.44 3.65 10.83
N THR A 41 0.84 3.72 11.21
CA THR A 41 1.95 3.18 10.39
C THR A 41 1.84 1.68 10.09
N LYS A 42 1.22 0.89 10.99
CA LYS A 42 0.97 -0.54 10.75
C LYS A 42 -0.21 -0.78 9.83
N LYS A 43 -1.23 0.09 9.87
CA LYS A 43 -2.37 0.07 8.94
C LYS A 43 -1.90 0.41 7.53
N GLU A 44 -1.09 1.46 7.40
CA GLU A 44 -0.45 1.83 6.13
C GLU A 44 0.37 0.68 5.56
N MET A 45 1.26 0.09 6.37
CA MET A 45 2.07 -1.05 5.93
C MET A 45 1.21 -2.27 5.57
N LEU A 46 0.08 -2.48 6.25
CA LEU A 46 -0.87 -3.53 5.90
C LEU A 46 -1.53 -3.26 4.55
N ALA A 47 -1.88 -2.01 4.22
CA ALA A 47 -2.40 -1.65 2.90
C ALA A 47 -1.37 -1.91 1.80
N VAL A 48 -0.08 -1.66 2.05
CA VAL A 48 1.00 -2.01 1.12
C VAL A 48 1.03 -3.52 0.87
N VAL A 49 1.13 -4.32 1.94
CA VAL A 49 1.18 -5.79 1.80
C VAL A 49 -0.04 -6.32 1.06
N TYR A 50 -1.23 -5.82 1.42
CA TYR A 50 -2.47 -6.16 0.74
C TYR A 50 -2.42 -5.85 -0.76
N ALA A 51 -1.98 -4.65 -1.15
CA ALA A 51 -1.87 -4.25 -2.54
C ALA A 51 -0.91 -5.14 -3.34
N PHE A 52 0.24 -5.50 -2.77
CA PHE A 52 1.23 -6.35 -3.44
C PHE A 52 0.77 -7.80 -3.56
N GLU A 53 0.08 -8.34 -2.54
CA GLU A 53 -0.53 -9.67 -2.62
C GLU A 53 -1.65 -9.72 -3.66
N GLU A 54 -2.54 -8.73 -3.65
CA GLU A 54 -3.68 -8.64 -4.58
C GLU A 54 -3.23 -8.48 -6.03
N PHE A 55 -2.24 -7.61 -6.27
CA PHE A 55 -1.72 -7.35 -7.60
C PHE A 55 -0.51 -8.22 -7.97
N ARG A 56 -0.24 -9.29 -7.22
CA ARG A 56 0.96 -10.13 -7.37
C ARG A 56 1.24 -10.55 -8.80
N LEU A 57 0.21 -11.02 -9.51
CA LEU A 57 0.33 -11.48 -10.91
C LEU A 57 0.76 -10.37 -11.87
N TYR A 58 0.43 -9.11 -11.57
CA TYR A 58 0.88 -7.96 -12.34
C TYR A 58 2.30 -7.51 -11.98
N LEU A 59 2.77 -7.78 -10.75
CA LEU A 59 3.99 -7.20 -10.19
C LEU A 59 5.22 -8.13 -10.22
N ILE A 60 5.04 -9.45 -10.16
CA ILE A 60 6.11 -10.42 -9.88
C ILE A 60 7.27 -10.48 -10.92
N MET A 61 7.13 -9.85 -12.08
CA MET A 61 8.20 -9.70 -13.08
C MET A 61 8.33 -8.28 -13.63
N ASN A 62 7.71 -7.30 -12.98
CA ASN A 62 7.65 -5.93 -13.49
C ASN A 62 8.23 -4.95 -12.47
N LYS A 63 9.07 -4.03 -12.96
CA LYS A 63 9.54 -2.91 -12.15
C LYS A 63 8.37 -1.98 -11.89
N SER A 64 7.97 -1.88 -10.63
CA SER A 64 6.81 -1.08 -10.25
C SER A 64 7.20 0.12 -9.39
N ILE A 65 6.33 1.12 -9.37
CA ILE A 65 6.49 2.29 -8.53
C ILE A 65 5.36 2.28 -7.51
N PHE A 66 5.73 2.26 -6.24
CA PHE A 66 4.81 2.35 -5.14
C PHE A 66 4.73 3.80 -4.67
N TYR A 67 3.60 4.44 -4.93
CA TYR A 67 3.27 5.78 -4.46
C TYR A 67 2.57 5.69 -3.10
N THR A 68 3.08 6.44 -2.13
CA THR A 68 2.53 6.58 -0.77
C THR A 68 2.66 8.02 -0.31
N ASP A 69 1.71 8.49 0.47
CA ASP A 69 1.77 9.77 1.18
C ASP A 69 2.24 9.64 2.64
N HIS A 70 2.56 8.41 3.07
CA HIS A 70 3.05 8.14 4.40
C HIS A 70 4.57 8.04 4.42
N SER A 71 5.23 9.20 4.57
CA SER A 71 6.71 9.32 4.58
C SER A 71 7.42 8.36 5.56
N ALA A 72 6.77 7.93 6.65
CA ALA A 72 7.35 6.97 7.58
C ALA A 72 7.60 5.58 6.95
N LEU A 73 6.85 5.19 5.91
CA LEU A 73 7.08 3.92 5.20
C LEU A 73 8.43 3.92 4.47
N LYS A 74 8.89 5.09 3.99
CA LYS A 74 10.20 5.22 3.33
C LYS A 74 11.35 4.80 4.25
N TYR A 75 11.26 5.17 5.52
CA TYR A 75 12.25 4.81 6.54
C TYR A 75 12.05 3.40 7.09
N LEU A 76 10.83 2.88 7.00
CA LEU A 76 10.46 1.57 7.52
C LEU A 76 11.26 0.44 6.85
N PHE A 77 11.49 0.54 5.53
CA PHE A 77 12.29 -0.44 4.79
C PHE A 77 13.79 -0.41 5.11
N ALA A 78 14.29 0.67 5.71
CA ALA A 78 15.71 0.84 6.03
C ALA A 78 16.07 0.46 7.47
N LYS A 79 15.08 0.13 8.32
CA LYS A 79 15.30 -0.08 9.76
C LYS A 79 15.63 -1.55 10.06
N ILE A 80 16.74 -1.77 10.77
CA ILE A 80 17.25 -3.12 11.11
C ILE A 80 16.53 -3.72 12.32
N ASP A 81 16.07 -2.89 13.27
CA ASP A 81 15.39 -3.36 14.49
C ASP A 81 13.88 -3.12 14.40
N MET A 82 13.16 -4.19 14.05
CA MET A 82 11.73 -4.17 13.78
C MET A 82 11.00 -5.32 14.46
N LYS A 83 9.75 -5.05 14.88
CA LYS A 83 8.87 -6.09 15.42
C LYS A 83 8.68 -7.22 14.39
N ALA A 84 8.65 -8.48 14.85
CA ALA A 84 8.61 -9.68 14.00
C ALA A 84 7.55 -9.65 12.87
N ARG A 85 6.38 -9.03 13.10
CA ARG A 85 5.33 -8.87 12.07
C ARG A 85 5.81 -8.03 10.88
N LEU A 86 6.50 -6.92 11.15
CA LEU A 86 6.99 -6.02 10.11
C LEU A 86 8.11 -6.68 9.31
N VAL A 87 8.99 -7.43 9.97
CA VAL A 87 10.01 -8.25 9.30
C VAL A 87 9.36 -9.24 8.34
N ARG A 88 8.32 -9.96 8.76
CA ARG A 88 7.58 -10.89 7.89
C ARG A 88 6.98 -10.20 6.66
N TRP A 89 6.45 -9.00 6.82
CA TRP A 89 5.90 -8.21 5.71
C TRP A 89 6.99 -7.71 4.76
N ILE A 90 8.14 -7.29 5.27
CA ILE A 90 9.28 -6.89 4.44
C ILE A 90 9.79 -8.09 3.63
N LEU A 91 9.94 -9.27 4.24
CA LEU A 91 10.33 -10.49 3.53
C LEU A 91 9.37 -10.85 2.40
N LEU A 92 8.06 -10.65 2.60
CA LEU A 92 7.04 -10.82 1.56
C LEU A 92 7.24 -9.83 0.40
N LEU A 93 7.54 -8.58 0.74
CA LEU A 93 7.76 -7.52 -0.25
C LEU A 93 9.08 -7.66 -1.01
N GLN A 94 10.08 -8.35 -0.45
CA GLN A 94 11.36 -8.63 -1.13
C GLN A 94 11.22 -9.47 -2.40
N GLU A 95 10.10 -10.17 -2.57
CA GLU A 95 9.78 -10.88 -3.81
C GLU A 95 9.61 -9.93 -5.02
N PHE A 96 9.26 -8.67 -4.78
CA PHE A 96 8.91 -7.71 -5.82
C PHE A 96 10.02 -6.68 -6.06
N GLU A 97 10.26 -6.33 -7.33
CA GLU A 97 11.12 -5.20 -7.69
C GLU A 97 10.29 -3.90 -7.76
N PHE A 98 10.42 -3.03 -6.75
CA PHE A 98 9.70 -1.76 -6.73
C PHE A 98 10.52 -0.59 -6.15
N LYS A 99 10.12 0.63 -6.52
CA LYS A 99 10.63 1.88 -5.92
C LYS A 99 9.53 2.56 -5.14
N VAL A 100 9.86 3.06 -3.94
CA VAL A 100 8.95 3.87 -3.13
C VAL A 100 9.12 5.34 -3.48
N ILE A 101 8.03 6.00 -3.88
CA ILE A 101 7.98 7.44 -4.12
C ILE A 101 6.97 8.06 -3.16
N ASP A 102 7.44 9.08 -2.44
CA ASP A 102 6.59 9.91 -1.59
C ASP A 102 5.79 10.88 -2.47
N THR A 103 4.46 10.85 -2.34
CA THR A 103 3.53 11.69 -3.08
C THR A 103 2.70 12.50 -2.11
N ARG A 104 2.32 13.72 -2.48
CA ARG A 104 1.35 14.46 -1.68
C ARG A 104 0.04 13.67 -1.63
N GLY A 105 -0.60 13.56 -0.46
CA GLY A 105 -1.87 12.83 -0.31
C GLY A 105 -2.97 13.27 -1.28
N ALA A 106 -2.92 14.52 -1.74
CA ALA A 106 -3.76 15.05 -2.81
C ALA A 106 -3.58 14.39 -4.20
N GLU A 107 -2.65 13.44 -4.38
CA GLU A 107 -2.54 12.65 -5.62
C GLU A 107 -3.07 11.21 -5.43
N ASN A 108 -3.47 10.83 -4.21
CA ASN A 108 -3.88 9.48 -3.82
C ASN A 108 -5.41 9.30 -3.69
N TYR A 109 -6.21 10.21 -4.27
CA TYR A 109 -7.67 10.26 -4.11
C TYR A 109 -8.37 8.91 -4.33
N ALA A 110 -7.95 8.15 -5.34
CA ALA A 110 -8.61 6.89 -5.67
C ALA A 110 -8.47 5.84 -4.56
N ALA A 111 -7.28 5.74 -3.93
CA ALA A 111 -7.08 4.81 -2.82
C ALA A 111 -7.74 5.33 -1.53
N ASP A 112 -7.70 6.64 -1.29
CA ASP A 112 -8.31 7.30 -0.13
C ASP A 112 -9.85 7.15 -0.12
N HIS A 113 -10.49 7.29 -1.29
CA HIS A 113 -11.92 7.02 -1.39
C HIS A 113 -12.23 5.55 -1.10
N LEU A 114 -11.43 4.61 -1.62
CA LEU A 114 -11.64 3.18 -1.39
C LEU A 114 -11.44 2.76 0.06
N SER A 115 -10.51 3.37 0.78
CA SER A 115 -10.23 3.04 2.18
C SER A 115 -11.33 3.58 3.10
N ARG A 116 -12.04 4.65 2.71
CA ARG A 116 -13.05 5.34 3.54
C ARG A 116 -14.49 4.94 3.25
N LEU A 117 -14.72 3.98 2.36
CA LEU A 117 -16.07 3.46 2.12
C LEU A 117 -16.55 2.68 3.35
N GLU A 118 -17.51 3.28 4.06
CA GLU A 118 -18.35 2.57 5.03
C GLU A 118 -19.43 1.80 4.27
N ASN A 119 -19.63 0.53 4.64
CA ASN A 119 -20.72 -0.31 4.12
C ASN A 119 -22.01 -0.05 4.90
#